data_AF-A0A9D8HQF2-F1
#
_entry.id   AF-A0A9D8HQF2-F1
#
_cell.length_a   1.000
_cell.length_b   1.000
_cell.length_c   1.000
_cell.angle_alpha   90.00
_cell.angle_beta   90.00
_cell.angle_gamma   90.00
#
_symmetry.space_group_name_H-M   'P 1'
#
loop_
_entity.id
_entity.type
_entity.pdbx_description
1 polymer ?
#
loop_
_entity_poly.entity_id
_entity_poly.type
_entity_poly.pdbx_seq_one_letter_code
_entity_poly.pdbx_strand_id
1 'polypeptide(L)' 'MHFNEVKRLLNLNIYEDDLYLCGYETIAGVDEVGRGCLAGPIVAAAVILKRDKMFIEGLDDSKKLSEF' A
#
# COMPACT_ATOMS: atom_id res chain seq x y z
N MET A 1 -13.40 11.14 -7.03
CA MET A 1 -12.31 11.37 -6.06
C MET A 1 -12.02 12.86 -5.94
N HIS A 2 -11.78 13.36 -4.73
CA HIS A 2 -11.39 14.75 -4.46
C HIS A 2 -9.97 15.00 -5.00
N PHE A 3 -9.67 16.20 -5.52
CA PHE A 3 -8.35 16.50 -6.15
C PHE A 3 -7.16 16.17 -5.23
N ASN A 4 -7.28 16.49 -3.94
CA ASN A 4 -6.26 16.21 -2.94
C ASN A 4 -5.99 14.70 -2.76
N GLU A 5 -7.04 13.88 -2.90
CA GLU A 5 -6.93 12.43 -2.75
C GLU A 5 -6.22 11.78 -3.94
N VAL A 6 -6.53 12.25 -5.15
CA VAL A 6 -5.81 11.82 -6.36
C VAL A 6 -4.32 12.13 -6.24
N LYS A 7 -3.98 13.33 -5.75
CA LYS A 7 -2.58 13.73 -5.54
C LYS A 7 -1.88 12.86 -4.49
N ARG A 8 -2.58 12.47 -3.42
CA ARG A 8 -2.05 11.57 -2.38
C ARG A 8 -1.76 10.19 -2.95
N LEU A 9 -2.70 9.59 -3.68
CA LEU A 9 -2.55 8.27 -4.27
C LEU A 9 -1.42 8.21 -5.31
N LEU A 10 -1.27 9.26 -6.14
CA LEU A 10 -0.13 9.37 -7.06
C LEU A 10 1.21 9.41 -6.30
N ASN A 11 1.27 10.16 -5.20
CA ASN A 11 2.46 10.22 -4.36
C ASN A 11 2.76 8.93 -3.59
N LEU A 12 1.83 7.98 -3.50
CA LEU A 12 2.12 6.69 -2.87
C LEU A 12 2.77 5.71 -3.85
N ASN A 13 2.58 5.90 -5.17
CA ASN A 13 3.00 4.95 -6.21
C ASN A 13 4.37 5.24 -6.83
N ILE A 14 5.07 6.27 -6.36
CA ILE A 14 6.29 6.79 -6.99
C ILE A 14 7.36 5.70 -7.13
N TYR A 15 7.47 4.84 -6.11
CA TYR A 15 8.45 3.76 -6.08
C TYR A 15 8.10 2.64 -7.05
N GLU A 16 6.82 2.27 -7.13
CA GLU A 16 6.34 1.27 -8.06
C GLU A 16 6.49 1.74 -9.51
N ASP A 17 6.21 3.02 -9.80
CA ASP A 17 6.42 3.62 -11.11
C ASP A 17 7.89 3.55 -11.55
N ASP A 18 8.84 3.87 -10.67
CA ASP A 18 10.27 3.75 -10.96
C ASP A 18 10.67 2.29 -11.27
N LEU A 19 10.14 1.33 -10.51
CA LEU A 19 10.39 -0.09 -10.73
C LEU A 19 9.77 -0.58 -12.06
N TYR A 20 8.57 -0.11 -12.41
CA TYR A 20 7.98 -0.41 -13.73
C TYR A 20 8.83 0.15 -14.87
N LEU A 21 9.43 1.34 -14.70
CA LEU A 21 10.35 1.93 -15.69
C LEU A 21 11.65 1.12 -15.84
N CYS A 22 12.11 0.46 -14.76
CA CYS A 22 13.22 -0.49 -14.82
C CYS A 22 12.86 -1.84 -15.47
N GLY A 23 11.60 -2.06 -15.86
CA GLY A 23 11.15 -3.27 -16.54
C GLY A 23 10.67 -4.39 -15.62
N TYR A 24 10.47 -4.12 -14.33
CA TYR A 24 9.84 -5.09 -13.43
C TYR A 24 8.33 -5.17 -13.72
N GLU A 25 7.80 -6.38 -13.88
CA GLU A 25 6.37 -6.58 -14.20
C GLU A 25 5.52 -6.89 -12.96
N THR A 26 6.14 -7.46 -11.92
CA THR A 26 5.46 -7.90 -10.71
C THR A 26 6.11 -7.25 -9.49
N ILE A 27 5.36 -6.38 -8.83
CA ILE A 27 5.82 -5.64 -7.65
C ILE A 27 4.90 -6.01 -6.49
N ALA A 28 5.50 -6.39 -5.36
CA ALA A 28 4.79 -6.72 -4.13
C ALA A 28 5.11 -5.71 -3.04
N GLY A 29 4.08 -5.08 -2.48
CA GLY A 29 4.19 -4.32 -1.24
C GLY A 29 4.13 -5.30 -0.05
N VAL A 30 4.97 -5.08 0.96
CA VAL A 30 5.08 -5.95 2.14
C VAL A 30 4.95 -5.09 3.40
N ASP A 31 4.21 -5.58 4.39
CA ASP A 31 4.10 -4.94 5.70
C ASP A 31 3.89 -5.97 6.82
N GLU A 32 4.21 -5.60 8.05
CA GLU A 32 4.04 -6.44 9.24
C GLU A 32 3.22 -5.78 10.35
N VAL A 33 2.56 -6.62 11.15
CA VAL A 33 1.85 -6.22 12.36
C VAL A 33 2.31 -7.10 13.52
N GLY A 34 2.36 -6.52 14.72
CA GLY A 34 2.69 -7.24 15.95
C GLY A 34 4.14 -7.13 16.40
N ARG A 35 4.99 -6.32 15.76
CA ARG A 35 6.40 -6.14 16.19
C ARG A 35 6.54 -5.62 17.64
N GLY A 36 5.54 -4.89 18.15
CA GLY A 36 5.56 -4.27 19.47
C GLY A 36 4.65 -4.90 20.53
N CYS A 37 4.01 -6.05 20.24
CA CYS A 37 3.11 -6.67 21.21
C CYS A 37 3.88 -7.46 22.29
N LEU A 38 3.33 -7.51 23.50
CA LEU A 38 3.91 -8.25 24.64
C LEU A 38 3.79 -9.78 24.46
N ALA A 39 2.77 -10.21 23.72
CA ALA A 39 2.51 -11.60 23.38
C ALA A 39 1.69 -11.67 22.08
N GLY A 40 1.70 -12.84 21.44
CA GLY A 40 1.05 -13.08 20.15
C GLY A 40 2.07 -13.17 18.99
N PRO A 41 1.66 -13.74 17.84
CA PRO A 41 2.53 -13.88 16.69
C PRO A 41 2.76 -12.54 15.98
N ILE A 42 3.92 -12.42 15.32
CA ILE A 42 4.14 -11.41 14.29
C ILE A 42 3.51 -11.94 12.99
N VAL A 43 2.74 -11.10 12.31
CA VAL A 43 2.10 -11.44 11.03
C VAL A 43 2.61 -10.48 9.97
N ALA A 44 3.05 -11.01 8.84
CA ALA A 44 3.44 -10.23 7.66
C ALA A 44 2.55 -10.60 6.48
N ALA A 45 2.32 -9.63 5.60
CA ALA A 45 1.57 -9.81 4.36
C ALA A 45 2.34 -9.25 3.17
N ALA A 46 2.16 -9.87 2.01
CA ALA A 46 2.67 -9.39 0.74
C ALA A 46 1.51 -9.29 -0.26
N VAL A 47 1.39 -8.16 -0.95
CA VAL A 47 0.30 -7.89 -1.89
C VAL A 47 0.88 -7.41 -3.21
N ILE A 48 0.52 -8.09 -4.30
CA ILE A 48 0.77 -7.64 -5.66
C ILE A 48 -0.48 -6.89 -6.13
N LEU A 49 -0.37 -5.57 -6.28
CA LEU A 49 -1.44 -4.76 -6.85
C LEU A 49 -1.29 -4.71 -8.37
N LYS A 50 -2.37 -5.01 -9.10
CA LYS A 50 -2.37 -4.87 -10.55
C LYS A 50 -2.24 -3.39 -10.94
N ARG A 51 -1.41 -3.11 -11.96
CA ARG A 51 -1.13 -1.76 -12.44
C ARG A 51 -2.38 -0.97 -12.86
N ASP A 52 -3.41 -1.64 -13.36
CA ASP A 52 -4.71 -1.04 -13.74
C ASP A 52 -5.63 -0.75 -12.54
N LYS A 53 -5.32 -1.28 -11.35
CA LYS A 53 -6.05 -1.07 -10.11
C LYS A 53 -5.33 -0.15 -9.13
N MET A 54 -4.45 0.72 -9.66
CA MET A 54 -3.65 1.68 -8.90
C MET A 54 -4.48 2.67 -8.06
N PHE A 55 -5.75 2.92 -8.45
CA PHE A 55 -6.66 3.79 -7.73
C PHE A 55 -7.71 2.97 -6.96
N ILE A 56 -7.33 2.54 -5.75
CA ILE A 56 -8.28 2.01 -4.76
C ILE A 56 -8.77 3.19 -3.93
N GLU A 57 -10.06 3.50 -4.01
CA GLU A 57 -10.67 4.57 -3.22
C GLU A 57 -10.55 4.27 -1.73
N GLY A 58 -10.06 5.24 -0.95
CA GLY A 58 -9.91 5.10 0.50
C GLY A 58 -8.72 4.24 0.95
N LEU A 59 -7.78 3.92 0.05
CA LEU A 59 -6.54 3.24 0.43
C LEU A 59 -5.68 4.16 1.30
N ASP A 60 -5.71 3.97 2.61
CA ASP A 60 -4.94 4.76 3.58
C ASP A 60 -4.28 3.83 4.62
N ASP A 61 -3.33 4.37 5.40
CA ASP A 61 -2.72 3.61 6.50
C ASP A 61 -3.82 3.09 7.42
N SER A 62 -3.79 1.79 7.70
CA SER A 62 -4.81 1.10 8.50
C SER A 62 -5.02 1.73 9.88
N LYS A 63 -4.02 2.44 10.41
CA LYS A 63 -4.10 3.16 11.70
C LYS A 63 -4.95 4.43 11.64
N LYS A 64 -5.33 4.91 10.44
CA LYS A 64 -6.23 6.05 10.22
C LYS A 64 -7.64 5.63 9.82
N LEU A 65 -7.84 4.36 9.48
CA LEU A 65 -9.17 3.82 9.25
C LEU A 65 -9.85 3.67 10.60
N SER A 66 -11.02 4.29 10.79
CA SER A 66 -11.84 4.03 11.96
C SER A 66 -12.32 2.58 11.89
N GLU A 67 -12.02 1.79 12.92
CA GLU A 67 -12.71 0.52 13.15
C GLU A 67 -14.21 0.79 13.16
N PHE A 68 -14.96 -0.02 12.41
CA PHE A 68 -16.42 0.06 12.33
C PHE A 68 -17.09 -0.12 13.69
#